data_AF-A0A1Y2WGW3-F1
#
_entry.id   AF-A0A1Y2WGW3-F1
#
_cell.length_a   1.000
_cell.length_b   1.000
_cell.length_c   1.000
_cell.angle_alpha   90.00
_cell.angle_beta   90.00
_cell.angle_gamma   90.00
#
_symmetry.space_group_name_H-M   'P 1'
#
loop_
_entity.id
_entity.type
_entity.pdbx_description
1 polymer ?
#
loop_
_entity_poly.entity_id
_entity_poly.type
_entity_poly.pdbx_seq_one_letter_code
_entity_poly.pdbx_strand_id
1 'polypeptide(L)'
;MPAFGGCRICIAGTELDNEWTSKDVERWVGYHGGEFTGTTVENATHMVATPVQFFAKIPSVKEAIKLKIHIVNQDWIEDSIRLKRHLHEEDYSFLEFENADLARQKHEQEIQKGIDEANYFVNTNKNHVWTDETFFRYEIVLTRKGPEEDDPVQRYSVWLYESNSKPHLYTFIAKFFKRPHDGHPGIYRPHETGQLFPTAWAEWKSFFLKKTGIKWEDRIKNAGIVIPEKFHYQPPQGGKPVGVIGQQPHAPPTAQGDQAKWQMQQQQQKQQLQQLQQMQQMQQMQQMQQMQQMQQMQQMQQQQQQRQTQIASNYKAVTDRIKQELTALAKAGQAGYQKNMEEWNYRLYQASGGNIPLVMAIVQSRRNANLTTTTTTPAATAATTSFVNNASATVMAAFAGPPSAQKEDKAQTAQKNEVVAGQADPEKEKKPEEQQQQNQDEERGMKRKRELHDDEADERDAKK
;
A
#
# COMPACT_ATOMS: atom_id res chain seq x y z
N MET A 1 8.89 -14.86 -21.44
CA MET A 1 10.23 -14.26 -21.22
C MET A 1 10.86 -14.99 -20.05
N PRO A 2 12.15 -15.33 -20.10
CA PRO A 2 12.87 -15.85 -18.93
C PRO A 2 12.74 -14.84 -17.77
N ALA A 3 12.69 -15.32 -16.52
CA ALA A 3 12.44 -14.45 -15.36
C ALA A 3 13.52 -13.38 -15.18
N PHE A 4 14.76 -13.68 -15.58
CA PHE A 4 15.92 -12.79 -15.45
C PHE A 4 16.57 -12.44 -16.79
N GLY A 5 15.82 -12.51 -17.90
CA GLY A 5 16.35 -12.21 -19.22
C GLY A 5 16.90 -10.78 -19.31
N GLY A 6 18.22 -10.64 -19.46
CA GLY A 6 18.91 -9.33 -19.51
C GLY A 6 19.36 -8.79 -18.15
N CYS A 7 19.09 -9.51 -17.05
CA CYS A 7 19.56 -9.14 -15.72
C CYS A 7 20.98 -9.68 -15.48
N ARG A 8 21.89 -8.81 -15.03
CA ARG A 8 23.18 -9.17 -14.44
C ARG A 8 23.09 -9.01 -12.92
N ILE A 9 23.18 -10.11 -12.19
CA ILE A 9 22.87 -10.18 -10.76
C ILE A 9 24.15 -10.47 -9.97
N CYS A 10 24.42 -9.68 -8.95
CA CYS A 10 25.46 -9.94 -7.95
C CYS A 10 24.85 -10.11 -6.55
N ILE A 11 25.63 -10.65 -5.61
CA ILE A 11 25.29 -10.69 -4.19
C ILE A 11 26.22 -9.78 -3.39
N ALA A 12 25.69 -9.16 -2.33
CA ALA A 12 26.43 -8.19 -1.54
C ALA A 12 27.55 -8.82 -0.68
N GLY A 13 27.45 -10.12 -0.35
CA GLY A 13 28.40 -10.87 0.47
C GLY A 13 28.64 -12.29 -0.05
N THR A 14 29.14 -13.20 0.79
CA THR A 14 29.38 -14.61 0.43
C THR A 14 28.13 -15.48 0.58
N GLU A 15 27.23 -15.09 1.48
CA GLU A 15 26.01 -15.81 1.84
C GLU A 15 24.86 -14.80 1.98
N LEU A 16 23.66 -15.25 1.62
CA LEU A 16 22.40 -14.56 1.91
C LEU A 16 21.67 -15.28 3.06
N ASP A 17 20.46 -14.84 3.40
CA ASP A 17 19.67 -15.52 4.43
C ASP A 17 19.26 -16.93 3.94
N ASN A 18 18.85 -17.79 4.87
CA ASN A 18 18.51 -19.21 4.59
C ASN A 18 19.65 -20.03 3.95
N GLU A 19 20.90 -19.66 4.23
CA GLU A 19 22.11 -20.37 3.76
C GLU A 19 22.25 -20.42 2.23
N TRP A 20 21.64 -19.47 1.52
CA TRP A 20 21.80 -19.35 0.08
C TRP A 20 23.25 -19.00 -0.25
N THR A 21 23.95 -19.95 -0.86
CA THR A 21 25.33 -19.74 -1.29
C THR A 21 25.37 -19.03 -2.64
N SER A 22 26.49 -18.37 -2.93
CA SER A 22 26.75 -17.80 -4.26
C SER A 22 26.52 -18.78 -5.40
N LYS A 23 26.77 -20.09 -5.18
CA LYS A 23 26.60 -21.13 -6.21
C LYS A 23 25.14 -21.47 -6.46
N ASP A 24 24.30 -21.39 -5.43
CA ASP A 24 22.87 -21.64 -5.57
C ASP A 24 22.23 -20.51 -6.37
N VAL A 25 22.58 -19.26 -6.03
CA VAL A 25 22.12 -18.07 -6.76
C VAL A 25 22.60 -18.10 -8.21
N GLU A 26 23.87 -18.42 -8.46
CA GLU A 26 24.43 -18.59 -9.82
C GLU A 26 23.60 -19.60 -10.63
N ARG A 27 23.34 -20.77 -10.04
CA ARG A 27 22.58 -21.85 -10.68
C ARG A 27 21.16 -21.40 -11.01
N TRP A 28 20.46 -20.76 -10.09
CA TRP A 28 19.08 -20.33 -10.28
C TRP A 28 18.98 -19.19 -11.30
N VAL A 29 19.82 -18.17 -11.20
CA VAL A 29 19.86 -17.05 -12.13
C VAL A 29 20.13 -17.55 -13.56
N GLY A 30 21.13 -18.43 -13.72
CA GLY A 30 21.47 -19.03 -15.02
C GLY A 30 20.33 -19.87 -15.60
N TYR A 31 19.67 -20.70 -14.79
CA TYR A 31 18.53 -21.53 -15.24
C TYR A 31 17.34 -20.69 -15.71
N HIS A 32 17.21 -19.47 -15.18
CA HIS A 32 16.12 -18.54 -15.49
C HIS A 32 16.52 -17.40 -16.45
N GLY A 33 17.66 -17.55 -17.13
CA GLY A 33 18.07 -16.72 -18.27
C GLY A 33 18.78 -15.40 -17.91
N GLY A 34 19.25 -15.25 -16.67
CA GLY A 34 20.09 -14.15 -16.25
C GLY A 34 21.57 -14.51 -16.21
N GLU A 35 22.41 -13.52 -15.91
CA GLU A 35 23.85 -13.66 -15.76
C GLU A 35 24.25 -13.35 -14.31
N PHE A 36 25.06 -14.21 -13.70
CA PHE A 36 25.53 -14.03 -12.34
C PHE A 36 26.98 -13.52 -12.35
N THR A 37 27.26 -12.40 -11.69
CA THR A 37 28.58 -11.74 -11.67
C THR A 37 29.34 -11.95 -10.36
N GLY A 38 28.84 -12.80 -9.46
CA GLY A 38 29.46 -13.04 -8.15
C GLY A 38 29.24 -11.89 -7.19
N THR A 39 30.32 -11.37 -6.62
CA THR A 39 30.32 -10.18 -5.77
C THR A 39 30.73 -8.90 -6.51
N THR A 40 31.02 -9.01 -7.81
CA THR A 40 31.44 -7.89 -8.65
C THR A 40 30.24 -7.04 -9.01
N VAL A 41 30.26 -5.79 -8.55
CA VAL A 41 29.24 -4.78 -8.85
C VAL A 41 29.45 -4.09 -10.19
N GLU A 42 30.67 -4.16 -10.74
CA GLU A 42 30.98 -3.59 -12.04
C GLU A 42 30.12 -4.27 -13.11
N ASN A 43 29.22 -3.50 -13.73
CA ASN A 43 28.21 -3.93 -14.70
C ASN A 43 27.02 -4.73 -14.15
N ALA A 44 26.88 -4.92 -12.84
CA ALA A 44 25.67 -5.52 -12.29
C ALA A 44 24.46 -4.59 -12.47
N THR A 45 23.30 -5.16 -12.80
CA THR A 45 22.01 -4.46 -12.86
C THR A 45 21.27 -4.54 -11.52
N HIS A 46 21.46 -5.66 -10.80
CA HIS A 46 20.81 -5.96 -9.54
C HIS A 46 21.84 -6.49 -8.55
N MET A 47 21.74 -6.04 -7.30
CA MET A 47 22.44 -6.58 -6.15
C MET A 47 21.42 -7.17 -5.20
N VAL A 48 21.56 -8.45 -4.87
CA VAL A 48 20.80 -9.06 -3.79
C VAL A 48 21.59 -8.90 -2.49
N ALA A 49 20.94 -8.36 -1.47
CA ALA A 49 21.53 -8.13 -0.16
C ALA A 49 20.59 -8.63 0.94
N THR A 50 21.16 -9.00 2.08
CA THR A 50 20.36 -9.19 3.30
C THR A 50 20.11 -7.83 3.98
N PRO A 51 19.07 -7.69 4.82
CA PRO A 51 18.85 -6.47 5.59
C PRO A 51 20.10 -6.07 6.39
N VAL A 52 20.78 -7.05 7.01
CA VAL A 52 22.00 -6.82 7.81
C VAL A 52 23.11 -6.22 6.95
N GLN A 53 23.35 -6.77 5.76
CA GLN A 53 24.38 -6.27 4.84
C GLN A 53 24.06 -4.86 4.33
N PHE A 54 22.78 -4.61 4.00
CA PHE A 54 22.33 -3.31 3.51
C PHE A 54 22.46 -2.23 4.59
N PHE A 55 21.91 -2.46 5.78
CA PHE A 55 21.95 -1.48 6.88
C PHE A 55 23.35 -1.26 7.44
N ALA A 56 24.22 -2.26 7.42
CA ALA A 56 25.64 -2.08 7.74
C ALA A 56 26.40 -1.25 6.69
N LYS A 57 25.79 -0.99 5.52
CA LYS A 57 26.38 -0.28 4.37
C LYS A 57 27.79 -0.81 4.07
N ILE A 58 27.88 -2.13 3.88
CA ILE A 58 29.14 -2.80 3.54
C ILE A 58 29.72 -2.23 2.23
N PRO A 59 31.03 -2.39 1.94
CA PRO A 59 31.68 -1.74 0.80
C PRO A 59 30.99 -1.98 -0.55
N SER A 60 30.58 -3.22 -0.83
CA SER A 60 29.86 -3.61 -2.04
C SER A 60 28.51 -2.89 -2.17
N VAL A 61 27.73 -2.80 -1.08
CA VAL A 61 26.47 -2.05 -1.03
C VAL A 61 26.70 -0.57 -1.30
N LYS A 62 27.71 0.05 -0.68
CA LYS A 62 28.04 1.47 -0.94
C LYS A 62 28.39 1.74 -2.39
N GLU A 63 29.15 0.83 -2.99
CA GLU A 63 29.51 0.91 -4.41
C GLU A 63 28.28 0.75 -5.32
N ALA A 64 27.40 -0.21 -5.01
CA ALA A 64 26.14 -0.40 -5.72
C ALA A 64 25.22 0.83 -5.65
N ILE A 65 25.12 1.47 -4.48
CA ILE A 65 24.38 2.74 -4.31
C ILE A 65 24.98 3.83 -5.21
N LYS A 66 26.30 3.98 -5.24
CA LYS A 66 26.99 4.97 -6.08
C LYS A 66 26.75 4.74 -7.57
N LEU A 67 26.70 3.48 -7.99
CA LEU A 67 26.46 3.06 -9.37
C LEU A 67 24.96 3.02 -9.74
N LYS A 68 24.05 3.34 -8.80
CA LYS A 68 22.59 3.29 -8.98
C LYS A 68 22.08 1.90 -9.42
N ILE A 69 22.69 0.85 -8.88
CA ILE A 69 22.28 -0.54 -9.07
C ILE A 69 21.03 -0.81 -8.22
N HIS A 70 20.09 -1.62 -8.71
CA HIS A 70 18.93 -2.03 -7.93
C HIS A 70 19.36 -2.94 -6.78
N ILE A 71 19.21 -2.48 -5.54
CA ILE A 71 19.53 -3.29 -4.35
C ILE A 71 18.23 -3.87 -3.79
N VAL A 72 18.06 -5.18 -3.95
CA VAL A 72 16.81 -5.89 -3.67
C VAL A 72 16.99 -6.98 -2.61
N ASN A 73 15.89 -7.34 -1.94
CA ASN A 73 15.83 -8.49 -1.05
C ASN A 73 15.86 -9.83 -1.84
N GLN A 74 16.28 -10.91 -1.20
CA GLN A 74 16.31 -12.27 -1.76
C GLN A 74 14.95 -12.74 -2.28
N ASP A 75 13.86 -12.27 -1.66
CA ASP A 75 12.49 -12.63 -2.04
C ASP A 75 12.18 -12.25 -3.49
N TRP A 76 12.86 -11.24 -4.05
CA TRP A 76 12.73 -10.87 -5.46
C TRP A 76 13.15 -12.00 -6.39
N ILE A 77 14.25 -12.71 -6.08
CA ILE A 77 14.68 -13.88 -6.84
C ILE A 77 13.68 -15.02 -6.66
N GLU A 78 13.29 -15.33 -5.42
CA GLU A 78 12.39 -16.43 -5.13
C GLU A 78 11.03 -16.27 -5.85
N ASP A 79 10.42 -15.09 -5.71
CA ASP A 79 9.13 -14.80 -6.30
C ASP A 79 9.19 -14.70 -7.83
N SER A 80 10.27 -14.14 -8.39
CA SER A 80 10.46 -14.09 -9.85
C SER A 80 10.57 -15.49 -10.46
N ILE A 81 11.27 -16.40 -9.77
CA ILE A 81 11.37 -17.82 -10.16
C ILE A 81 10.01 -18.50 -10.03
N ARG A 82 9.35 -18.35 -8.88
CA ARG A 82 8.06 -18.98 -8.57
C ARG A 82 6.97 -18.56 -9.53
N LEU A 83 6.91 -17.27 -9.87
CA LEU A 83 5.94 -16.69 -10.81
C LEU A 83 6.37 -16.78 -12.28
N LYS A 84 7.59 -17.27 -12.55
CA LYS A 84 8.16 -17.46 -13.89
C LYS A 84 8.12 -16.18 -14.75
N ARG A 85 8.34 -15.02 -14.12
CA ARG A 85 8.36 -13.71 -14.77
C ARG A 85 9.28 -12.76 -14.02
N HIS A 86 9.74 -11.73 -14.72
CA HIS A 86 10.44 -10.61 -14.11
C HIS A 86 9.47 -9.81 -13.22
N LEU A 87 9.83 -9.59 -11.96
CA LEU A 87 9.09 -8.75 -11.02
C LEU A 87 9.71 -7.36 -10.91
N HIS A 88 8.88 -6.37 -10.60
CA HIS A 88 9.34 -5.01 -10.38
C HIS A 88 10.20 -4.95 -9.11
N GLU A 89 11.28 -4.19 -9.16
CA GLU A 89 12.28 -4.09 -8.11
C GLU A 89 11.80 -3.22 -6.94
N GLU A 90 10.87 -2.30 -7.18
CA GLU A 90 10.36 -1.32 -6.20
C GLU A 90 9.84 -2.01 -4.93
N ASP A 91 9.03 -3.06 -5.07
CA ASP A 91 8.44 -3.81 -3.96
C ASP A 91 9.47 -4.56 -3.09
N TYR A 92 10.69 -4.72 -3.61
CA TYR A 92 11.77 -5.46 -2.97
C TYR A 92 12.99 -4.59 -2.67
N SER A 93 12.94 -3.29 -2.97
CA SER A 93 14.10 -2.40 -2.92
C SER A 93 14.36 -1.87 -1.51
N PHE A 94 15.55 -2.15 -0.97
CA PHE A 94 15.95 -1.58 0.32
C PHE A 94 16.10 -0.05 0.29
N LEU A 95 16.47 0.51 -0.87
CA LEU A 95 16.57 1.96 -1.03
C LEU A 95 15.19 2.63 -0.95
N GLU A 96 14.17 2.02 -1.56
CA GLU A 96 12.82 2.57 -1.52
C GLU A 96 12.23 2.48 -0.11
N PHE A 97 12.46 1.38 0.61
CA PHE A 97 12.08 1.28 2.02
C PHE A 97 12.76 2.32 2.91
N GLU A 98 14.07 2.55 2.74
CA GLU A 98 14.83 3.57 3.50
C GLU A 98 14.33 4.98 3.18
N ASN A 99 14.07 5.29 1.91
CA ASN A 99 13.54 6.57 1.48
C ASN A 99 12.12 6.83 2.02
N ALA A 100 11.26 5.82 1.98
CA ALA A 100 9.90 5.91 2.50
C ALA A 100 9.89 6.13 4.02
N ASP A 101 10.76 5.43 4.76
CA ASP A 101 10.88 5.62 6.20
C ASP A 101 11.44 7.02 6.53
N LEU A 102 12.47 7.49 5.81
CA LEU A 102 13.00 8.85 5.99
C LEU A 102 11.94 9.91 5.67
N ALA A 103 11.15 9.73 4.61
CA ALA A 103 10.05 10.63 4.27
C ALA A 103 8.98 10.65 5.38
N ARG A 104 8.65 9.49 5.95
CA ARG A 104 7.75 9.36 7.09
C ARG A 104 8.29 10.06 8.33
N GLN A 105 9.56 9.84 8.68
CA GLN A 105 10.21 10.50 9.81
C GLN A 105 10.26 12.02 9.64
N LYS A 106 10.61 12.50 8.45
CA LYS A 106 10.61 13.94 8.15
C LYS A 106 9.21 14.53 8.28
N HIS A 107 8.19 13.86 7.76
CA HIS A 107 6.81 14.29 7.91
C HIS A 107 6.37 14.34 9.38
N GLU A 108 6.74 13.34 10.17
CA GLU A 108 6.46 13.31 11.61
C GLU A 108 7.17 14.44 12.37
N GLN A 109 8.44 14.71 12.03
CA GLN A 109 9.19 15.85 12.58
C GLN A 109 8.54 17.19 12.21
N GLU A 110 8.05 17.36 10.98
CA GLU A 110 7.34 18.56 10.55
C GLU A 110 6.00 18.73 11.29
N ILE A 111 5.28 17.64 11.54
CA ILE A 111 4.07 17.65 12.37
C ILE A 111 4.40 18.06 13.79
N GLN A 112 5.40 17.43 14.42
CA GLN A 112 5.80 17.70 15.80
C GLN A 112 6.26 19.15 15.96
N LYS A 113 7.11 19.63 15.06
CA LYS A 113 7.51 21.04 15.00
C LYS A 113 6.29 21.96 14.89
N GLY A 114 5.31 21.59 14.06
CA GLY A 114 4.06 22.32 13.94
C GLY A 114 3.20 22.32 15.22
N ILE A 115 3.23 21.25 16.01
CA ILE A 115 2.55 21.17 17.31
C ILE A 115 3.26 22.06 18.33
N ASP A 116 4.58 21.98 18.40
CA ASP A 116 5.40 22.80 19.31
C ASP A 116 5.25 24.30 18.98
N GLU A 117 5.26 24.65 17.69
CA GLU A 117 4.97 26.00 17.22
C GLU A 117 3.57 26.47 17.58
N ALA A 118 2.54 25.61 17.48
CA ALA A 118 1.16 25.96 17.87
C ALA A 118 1.04 26.26 19.36
N ASN A 119 1.64 25.40 20.19
CA ASN A 119 1.63 25.49 21.65
C ASN A 119 2.34 26.76 22.11
N TYR A 120 3.47 27.12 21.48
CA TYR A 120 4.23 28.30 21.86
C TYR A 120 3.68 29.60 21.21
N PHE A 121 3.42 29.61 19.91
CA PHE A 121 3.17 30.85 19.15
C PHE A 121 2.10 30.71 18.05
N VAL A 122 2.44 30.20 16.88
CA VAL A 122 1.46 29.88 15.84
C VAL A 122 2.08 28.83 14.93
N ASN A 123 1.30 27.84 14.52
CA ASN A 123 1.75 26.87 13.55
C ASN A 123 1.81 27.52 12.17
N THR A 124 3.02 27.74 11.66
CA THR A 124 3.26 28.42 10.38
C THR A 124 2.94 27.55 9.16
N ASN A 125 2.82 26.22 9.34
CA ASN A 125 2.36 25.31 8.28
C ASN A 125 0.85 25.45 8.03
N LYS A 126 0.08 25.87 9.05
CA LYS A 126 -1.39 26.00 8.97
C LYS A 126 -1.88 27.44 8.87
N ASN A 127 -1.01 28.42 9.10
CA ASN A 127 -1.37 29.83 9.11
C ASN A 127 -0.28 30.64 8.40
N HIS A 128 -0.68 31.67 7.69
CA HIS A 128 0.23 32.64 7.09
C HIS A 128 -0.07 34.04 7.64
N VAL A 129 0.85 34.99 7.48
CA VAL A 129 0.58 36.37 7.90
C VAL A 129 -0.40 36.97 6.91
N TRP A 130 -1.53 37.47 7.43
CA TRP A 130 -2.56 38.07 6.61
C TRP A 130 -2.00 39.27 5.85
N THR A 131 -2.44 39.38 4.60
CA THR A 131 -2.02 40.41 3.66
C THR A 131 -3.27 41.08 3.09
N ASP A 132 -3.34 42.41 3.12
CA ASP A 132 -4.47 43.13 2.53
C ASP A 132 -4.35 43.24 0.99
N GLU A 133 -5.36 43.87 0.39
CA GLU A 133 -5.43 44.16 -1.05
C GLU A 133 -4.26 45.01 -1.57
N THR A 134 -3.53 45.71 -0.69
CA THR A 134 -2.34 46.51 -1.05
C THR A 134 -1.06 45.69 -1.03
N PHE A 135 -1.16 44.38 -0.76
CA PHE A 135 -0.03 43.48 -0.51
C PHE A 135 0.75 43.85 0.76
N PHE A 136 0.12 44.56 1.70
CA PHE A 136 0.74 44.85 2.98
C PHE A 136 0.60 43.66 3.92
N ARG A 137 1.74 43.08 4.27
CA ARG A 137 1.83 41.99 5.24
C ARG A 137 1.69 42.55 6.65
N TYR A 138 0.70 42.07 7.40
CA TYR A 138 0.42 42.53 8.77
C TYR A 138 1.38 41.91 9.80
N GLU A 139 2.67 42.14 9.57
CA GLU A 139 3.78 41.92 10.48
C GLU A 139 4.45 43.27 10.69
N ILE A 140 4.22 43.88 11.84
CA ILE A 140 4.77 45.20 12.18
C ILE A 140 5.66 45.14 13.39
N VAL A 141 6.60 46.08 13.47
CA VAL A 141 7.46 46.27 14.62
C VAL A 141 7.14 47.61 15.26
N LEU A 142 6.96 47.59 16.59
CA LEU A 142 6.83 48.77 17.42
C LEU A 142 8.05 48.85 18.33
N THR A 143 8.69 50.00 18.42
CA THR A 143 9.94 50.19 19.18
C THR A 143 9.78 51.27 20.23
N ARG A 144 10.50 51.17 21.34
CA ARG A 144 10.56 52.20 22.39
C ARG A 144 11.97 52.25 22.96
N LYS A 145 12.57 53.44 23.00
CA LYS A 145 13.81 53.68 23.74
C LYS A 145 13.48 53.78 25.23
N GLY A 146 14.35 53.27 26.09
CA GLY A 146 14.18 53.44 27.53
C GLY A 146 14.37 54.91 27.95
N PRO A 147 14.04 55.23 29.22
CA PRO A 147 14.22 56.57 29.76
C PRO A 147 15.69 57.04 29.76
N GLU A 148 16.65 56.14 29.90
CA GLU A 148 18.08 56.46 29.86
C GLU A 148 18.69 56.19 28.47
N GLU A 149 19.72 56.94 28.08
CA GLU A 149 20.35 56.82 26.74
C GLU A 149 20.96 55.43 26.51
N ASP A 150 21.43 54.79 27.58
CA ASP A 150 22.00 53.44 27.58
C ASP A 150 20.95 52.32 27.74
N ASP A 151 19.67 52.66 27.95
CA ASP A 151 18.64 51.65 28.13
C ASP A 151 18.40 50.85 26.84
N PRO A 152 18.27 49.51 26.96
CA PRO A 152 18.03 48.66 25.81
C PRO A 152 16.70 49.01 25.13
N VAL A 153 16.74 49.08 23.79
CA VAL A 153 15.52 49.29 22.99
C VAL A 153 14.58 48.12 23.19
N GLN A 154 13.37 48.44 23.65
CA GLN A 154 12.28 47.50 23.77
C GLN A 154 11.52 47.43 22.45
N ARG A 155 11.08 46.24 22.05
CA ARG A 155 10.30 46.06 20.82
C ARG A 155 9.10 45.14 21.01
N TYR A 156 8.01 45.46 20.33
CA TYR A 156 6.96 44.52 20.01
C TYR A 156 7.08 44.12 18.54
N SER A 157 7.04 42.82 18.26
CA SER A 157 6.72 42.32 16.94
C SER A 157 5.26 41.87 16.98
N VAL A 158 4.44 42.34 16.05
CA VAL A 158 2.98 42.22 16.09
C VAL A 158 2.51 41.63 14.77
N TRP A 159 1.72 40.57 14.84
CA TRP A 159 1.23 39.82 13.68
C TRP A 159 -0.29 39.68 13.70
N LEU A 160 -0.87 39.70 12.51
CA LEU A 160 -2.20 39.15 12.27
C LEU A 160 -2.05 37.94 11.34
N TYR A 161 -2.29 36.75 11.87
CA TYR A 161 -2.26 35.50 11.10
C TYR A 161 -3.64 35.19 10.53
N GLU A 162 -3.66 34.56 9.36
CA GLU A 162 -4.82 33.97 8.70
C GLU A 162 -4.60 32.47 8.53
N SER A 163 -5.61 31.67 8.85
CA SER A 163 -5.57 30.22 8.68
C SER A 163 -5.69 29.85 7.20
N ASN A 164 -5.01 28.78 6.79
CA ASN A 164 -5.13 28.23 5.44
C ASN A 164 -6.47 27.51 5.19
N SER A 165 -7.29 27.28 6.23
CA SER A 165 -8.61 26.65 6.13
C SER A 165 -9.69 27.60 5.57
N LYS A 166 -10.75 27.01 5.00
CA LYS A 166 -11.97 27.72 4.60
C LYS A 166 -13.16 27.22 5.44
N PRO A 167 -13.91 28.10 6.13
CA PRO A 167 -13.70 29.55 6.22
C PRO A 167 -12.39 29.91 6.95
N HIS A 168 -11.83 31.07 6.58
CA HIS A 168 -10.61 31.60 7.21
C HIS A 168 -10.89 32.04 8.65
N LEU A 169 -9.98 31.71 9.55
CA LEU A 169 -9.89 32.21 10.92
C LEU A 169 -8.62 33.05 11.07
N TYR A 170 -8.67 34.01 11.97
CA TYR A 170 -7.61 35.00 12.15
C TYR A 170 -7.13 35.03 13.59
N THR A 171 -5.83 35.14 13.77
CA THR A 171 -5.20 35.11 15.09
C THR A 171 -4.27 36.30 15.24
N PHE A 172 -4.58 37.19 16.17
CA PHE A 172 -3.70 38.29 16.55
C PHE A 172 -2.72 37.84 17.64
N ILE A 173 -1.42 38.05 17.41
CA ILE A 173 -0.36 37.73 18.38
C ILE A 173 0.70 38.83 18.39
N ALA A 174 1.30 39.11 19.55
CA ALA A 174 2.48 39.96 19.66
C ALA A 174 3.58 39.33 20.54
N LYS A 175 4.84 39.50 20.14
CA LYS A 175 6.03 39.16 20.95
C LYS A 175 6.63 40.43 21.52
N PHE A 176 6.85 40.46 22.82
CA PHE A 176 7.54 41.54 23.53
C PHE A 176 8.97 41.14 23.84
N PHE A 177 9.92 41.97 23.42
CA PHE A 177 11.33 41.82 23.73
C PHE A 177 11.76 42.98 24.63
N LYS A 178 12.26 42.65 25.82
CA LYS A 178 12.80 43.67 26.73
C LYS A 178 14.16 44.20 26.27
N ARG A 179 14.89 43.38 25.50
CA ARG A 179 16.23 43.68 24.96
C ARG A 179 16.36 43.10 23.54
N PRO A 180 17.27 43.60 22.70
CA PRO A 180 17.43 43.15 21.31
C PRO A 180 17.68 41.64 21.11
N HIS A 181 18.23 40.96 22.12
CA HIS A 181 18.58 39.53 22.11
C HIS A 181 17.87 38.73 23.22
N ASP A 182 16.66 39.14 23.57
CA ASP A 182 15.86 38.44 24.57
C ASP A 182 15.45 37.04 24.03
N GLY A 183 16.02 35.98 24.61
CA GLY A 183 15.77 34.60 24.20
C GLY A 183 14.37 34.09 24.58
N HIS A 184 13.70 34.77 25.51
CA HIS A 184 12.36 34.40 25.98
C HIS A 184 11.41 35.60 25.89
N PRO A 185 11.00 36.00 24.67
CA PRO A 185 10.07 37.10 24.51
C PRO A 185 8.72 36.80 25.17
N GLY A 186 8.14 37.80 25.82
CA GLY A 186 6.79 37.69 26.36
C GLY A 186 5.77 37.59 25.23
N ILE A 187 4.95 36.55 25.22
CA ILE A 187 3.92 36.35 24.19
C ILE A 187 2.60 36.92 24.69
N TYR A 188 2.02 37.82 23.89
CA TYR A 188 0.67 38.29 24.06
C TYR A 188 -0.23 37.68 22.99
N ARG A 189 -1.17 36.84 23.42
CA ARG A 189 -2.17 36.19 22.59
C ARG A 189 -3.52 36.32 23.31
N PRO A 190 -4.46 37.16 22.83
CA PRO A 190 -5.74 37.35 23.50
C PRO A 190 -6.61 36.10 23.52
N HIS A 191 -6.52 35.27 22.47
CA HIS A 191 -7.31 34.04 22.31
C HIS A 191 -6.42 32.86 21.97
N GLU A 192 -6.68 31.71 22.58
CA GLU A 192 -6.00 30.46 22.22
C GLU A 192 -6.40 29.96 20.83
N THR A 193 -7.64 30.27 20.41
CA THR A 193 -8.24 29.84 19.15
C THR A 193 -8.41 31.00 18.16
N GLY A 194 -8.35 30.69 16.87
CA GLY A 194 -8.57 31.65 15.80
C GLY A 194 -9.99 32.23 15.83
N GLN A 195 -10.12 33.51 15.49
CA GLN A 195 -11.34 34.29 15.54
C GLN A 195 -11.83 34.67 14.13
N LEU A 196 -13.05 35.19 14.02
CA LEU A 196 -13.50 35.85 12.79
C LEU A 196 -12.68 37.14 12.55
N PHE A 197 -12.52 37.52 11.29
CA PHE A 197 -11.74 38.69 10.90
C PHE A 197 -12.10 39.97 11.68
N PRO A 198 -13.38 40.37 11.82
CA PRO A 198 -13.73 41.62 12.51
C PRO A 198 -13.28 41.64 13.98
N THR A 199 -13.37 40.49 14.66
CA THR A 199 -12.95 40.34 16.06
C THR A 199 -11.43 40.47 16.19
N ALA A 200 -10.69 39.65 15.43
CA ALA A 200 -9.22 39.68 15.45
C ALA A 200 -8.67 41.07 15.06
N TRP A 201 -9.29 41.70 14.06
CA TRP A 201 -8.91 43.03 13.59
C TRP A 201 -9.18 44.12 14.64
N ALA A 202 -10.32 44.08 15.32
CA ALA A 202 -10.64 45.03 16.39
C ALA A 202 -9.66 44.94 17.56
N GLU A 203 -9.26 43.73 17.94
CA GLU A 203 -8.27 43.50 19.00
C GLU A 203 -6.88 43.96 18.60
N TRP A 204 -6.47 43.63 17.39
CA TRP A 204 -5.19 44.06 16.83
C TRP A 204 -5.09 45.61 16.83
N LYS A 205 -6.14 46.31 16.38
CA LYS A 205 -6.19 47.79 16.40
C LYS A 205 -6.20 48.35 17.82
N SER A 206 -6.94 47.72 18.73
CA SER A 206 -7.00 48.12 20.14
C SER A 206 -5.63 47.98 20.81
N PHE A 207 -4.90 46.91 20.50
CA PHE A 207 -3.53 46.71 20.97
C PHE A 207 -2.59 47.78 20.41
N PHE A 208 -2.63 48.04 19.10
CA PHE A 208 -1.82 49.09 18.47
C PHE A 208 -2.06 50.44 19.15
N LEU A 209 -3.33 50.88 19.25
CA LEU A 209 -3.71 52.13 19.89
C LEU A 209 -3.25 52.19 21.35
N LYS A 210 -3.39 51.10 22.12
CA LYS A 210 -2.94 51.04 23.52
C LYS A 210 -1.44 51.25 23.65
N LYS A 211 -0.65 50.66 22.73
CA LYS A 211 0.82 50.70 22.77
C LYS A 211 1.42 51.98 22.19
N THR A 212 0.80 52.55 21.16
CA THR A 212 1.33 53.73 20.45
C THR A 212 0.63 55.03 20.82
N GLY A 213 -0.60 54.98 21.31
CA GLY A 213 -1.46 56.16 21.49
C GLY A 213 -2.05 56.70 20.18
N ILE A 214 -1.77 56.06 19.05
CA ILE A 214 -2.18 56.50 17.71
C ILE A 214 -3.14 55.46 17.13
N LYS A 215 -4.26 55.91 16.53
CA LYS A 215 -5.16 55.01 15.79
C LYS A 215 -4.44 54.43 14.58
N TRP A 216 -4.68 53.16 14.25
CA TRP A 216 -4.02 52.50 13.11
C TRP A 216 -4.24 53.28 11.80
N GLU A 217 -5.43 53.85 11.62
CA GLU A 217 -5.80 54.63 10.44
C GLU A 217 -4.99 55.94 10.32
N ASP A 218 -4.50 56.47 11.44
CA ASP A 218 -3.70 57.70 11.51
C ASP A 218 -2.19 57.43 11.54
N ARG A 219 -1.76 56.16 11.43
CA ARG A 219 -0.36 55.74 11.56
C ARG A 219 0.61 56.44 10.60
N ILE A 220 0.13 56.80 9.41
CA ILE A 220 0.95 57.44 8.37
C ILE A 220 1.03 58.94 8.60
N LYS A 221 -0.09 59.59 8.96
CA LYS A 221 -0.12 61.03 9.26
C LYS A 221 0.74 61.36 10.48
N ASN A 222 0.74 60.45 11.47
CA ASN A 222 1.48 60.59 12.71
C ASN A 222 2.81 59.81 12.69
N ALA A 223 3.27 59.38 11.51
CA ALA A 223 4.56 58.72 11.39
C ALA A 223 5.67 59.69 11.84
N GLY A 224 6.52 59.25 12.77
CA GLY A 224 7.58 60.08 13.36
C GLY A 224 7.17 60.88 14.58
N ILE A 225 5.88 60.91 14.97
CA ILE A 225 5.47 61.48 16.26
C ILE A 225 5.91 60.51 17.37
N VAL A 226 6.84 60.96 18.22
CA VAL A 226 7.27 60.22 19.40
C VAL A 226 6.48 60.72 20.60
N ILE A 227 5.52 59.92 21.05
CA ILE A 227 4.81 60.18 22.31
C ILE A 227 5.67 59.62 23.45
N PRO A 228 6.00 60.42 24.48
CA PRO A 228 6.77 59.95 25.63
C PRO A 228 6.16 58.67 26.22
N GLU A 229 7.03 57.74 26.61
CA GLU A 229 6.68 56.43 27.21
C GLU A 229 5.89 55.45 26.32
N LYS A 230 5.48 55.84 25.11
CA LYS A 230 4.77 54.96 24.16
C LYS A 230 5.71 54.32 23.16
N PHE A 231 5.23 53.25 22.51
CA PHE A 231 5.96 52.63 21.40
C PHE A 231 5.68 53.41 20.11
N HIS A 232 6.70 53.55 19.27
CA HIS A 232 6.57 54.15 17.94
C HIS A 232 6.50 53.06 16.88
N TYR A 233 5.66 53.30 15.87
CA TYR A 233 5.61 52.50 14.65
C TYR A 233 6.43 53.20 13.56
N GLN A 234 7.26 52.45 12.86
CA GLN A 234 7.95 52.93 11.67
C GLN A 234 7.35 52.26 10.43
N PRO A 235 6.75 53.02 9.49
CA PRO A 235 6.23 52.44 8.26
C PRO A 235 7.38 51.87 7.40
N PRO A 236 7.11 50.82 6.60
CA PRO A 236 8.09 50.30 5.65
C PRO A 236 8.64 51.40 4.73
N GLN A 237 9.97 51.41 4.55
CA GLN A 237 10.66 52.36 3.67
C GLN A 237 10.86 51.78 2.27
N GLY A 238 11.16 52.64 1.30
CA GLY A 238 11.55 52.23 -0.06
C GLY A 238 10.40 51.82 -0.97
N GLY A 239 9.26 52.50 -0.90
CA GLY A 239 8.10 52.25 -1.78
C GLY A 239 7.34 50.96 -1.48
N LYS A 240 7.66 50.28 -0.37
CA LYS A 240 6.92 49.10 0.08
C LYS A 240 5.48 49.48 0.48
N PRO A 241 4.50 48.56 0.33
CA PRO A 241 3.14 48.79 0.79
C PRO A 241 3.11 49.21 2.26
N VAL A 242 2.18 50.09 2.61
CA VAL A 242 1.96 50.55 4.00
C VAL A 242 0.60 50.14 4.55
N GLY A 243 -0.17 49.35 3.78
CA GLY A 243 -1.51 48.88 4.09
C GLY A 243 -2.60 49.87 3.69
N VAL A 244 -3.86 49.42 3.70
CA VAL A 244 -5.02 50.28 3.41
C VAL A 244 -5.06 51.50 4.35
N ILE A 245 -5.31 52.69 3.78
CA ILE A 245 -5.43 53.97 4.50
C ILE A 245 -6.86 54.50 4.31
N GLY A 246 -7.57 54.80 5.40
CA GLY A 246 -8.87 55.48 5.37
C GLY A 246 -10.11 54.59 5.15
N GLN A 247 -9.97 53.40 4.55
CA GLN A 247 -11.02 52.39 4.50
C GLN A 247 -10.69 51.25 5.48
N GLN A 248 -11.71 50.63 6.09
CA GLN A 248 -11.46 49.37 6.79
C GLN A 248 -11.00 48.36 5.75
N PRO A 249 -9.88 47.66 5.95
CA PRO A 249 -9.55 46.56 5.06
C PRO A 249 -10.71 45.57 5.12
N HIS A 250 -11.30 45.32 3.97
CA HIS A 250 -12.33 44.31 3.87
C HIS A 250 -11.63 42.96 3.97
N ALA A 251 -12.22 42.02 4.72
CA ALA A 251 -11.90 40.61 4.46
C ALA A 251 -12.18 40.36 2.97
N PRO A 252 -11.39 39.51 2.27
CA PRO A 252 -11.75 39.08 0.92
C PRO A 252 -13.23 38.69 0.95
N PRO A 253 -14.04 39.15 -0.04
CA PRO A 253 -15.48 39.21 0.09
C PRO A 253 -16.02 37.88 0.62
N THR A 254 -16.57 37.91 1.83
CA THR A 254 -17.29 36.78 2.39
C THR A 254 -18.55 36.58 1.56
N ALA A 255 -18.40 35.80 0.49
CA ALA A 255 -19.27 34.70 0.11
C ALA A 255 -20.78 34.92 0.20
N GLN A 256 -21.37 36.11 0.02
CA GLN A 256 -22.82 36.19 -0.23
C GLN A 256 -23.16 35.72 -1.67
N GLY A 257 -22.24 35.91 -2.62
CA GLY A 257 -22.29 35.27 -3.93
C GLY A 257 -21.82 33.80 -3.93
N ASP A 258 -20.99 33.41 -2.95
CA ASP A 258 -20.47 32.03 -2.85
C ASP A 258 -21.27 31.14 -1.91
N GLN A 259 -22.19 31.66 -1.10
CA GLN A 259 -23.05 30.83 -0.23
C GLN A 259 -23.98 29.95 -1.07
N ALA A 260 -24.56 30.50 -2.14
CA ALA A 260 -25.37 29.74 -3.08
C ALA A 260 -24.54 28.69 -3.84
N LYS A 261 -23.32 29.05 -4.26
CA LYS A 261 -22.41 28.09 -4.90
C LYS A 261 -21.95 26.99 -3.95
N TRP A 262 -21.69 27.32 -2.69
CA TRP A 262 -21.27 26.37 -1.66
C TRP A 262 -22.42 25.47 -1.22
N GLN A 263 -23.65 26.00 -1.14
CA GLN A 263 -24.86 25.19 -0.94
C GLN A 263 -25.10 24.26 -2.12
N MET A 264 -24.96 24.75 -3.36
CA MET A 264 -25.08 23.92 -4.56
C MET A 264 -24.00 22.84 -4.60
N GLN A 265 -22.75 23.18 -4.26
CA GLN A 265 -21.64 22.23 -4.19
C GLN A 265 -21.83 21.20 -3.08
N GLN A 266 -22.32 21.61 -1.90
CA GLN A 266 -22.70 20.68 -0.83
C GLN A 266 -23.84 19.76 -1.24
N GLN A 267 -24.85 20.29 -1.94
CA GLN A 267 -25.94 19.49 -2.45
C GLN A 267 -25.44 18.49 -3.51
N GLN A 268 -24.52 18.90 -4.37
CA GLN A 268 -23.88 18.03 -5.35
C GLN A 268 -23.03 16.94 -4.67
N GLN A 269 -22.25 17.29 -3.63
CA GLN A 269 -21.51 16.31 -2.83
C GLN A 269 -22.44 15.33 -2.12
N LYS A 270 -23.57 15.79 -1.56
CA LYS A 270 -24.58 14.91 -0.97
C LYS A 270 -25.18 13.96 -2.00
N GLN A 271 -25.47 14.45 -3.20
CA GLN A 271 -25.96 13.60 -4.30
C GLN A 271 -24.92 12.56 -4.73
N GLN A 272 -23.65 12.94 -4.85
CA GLN A 272 -22.55 12.00 -5.15
C GLN A 272 -22.39 10.95 -4.05
N LEU A 273 -22.47 11.35 -2.78
CA LEU A 273 -22.38 10.42 -1.65
C LEU A 273 -23.59 9.46 -1.64
N GLN A 274 -24.78 9.95 -1.94
CA GLN A 274 -25.98 9.13 -2.05
C GLN A 274 -25.87 8.11 -3.20
N GLN A 275 -25.34 8.53 -4.35
CA GLN A 275 -25.06 7.62 -5.48
C GLN A 275 -24.01 6.57 -5.12
N LEU A 276 -22.94 6.97 -4.43
CA LEU A 276 -21.91 6.04 -3.97
C LEU A 276 -22.48 5.02 -2.97
N GLN A 277 -23.34 5.46 -2.05
CA GLN A 277 -24.02 4.58 -1.11
C GLN A 277 -24.95 3.59 -1.82
N GLN A 278 -25.70 4.04 -2.84
CA GLN A 278 -26.51 3.16 -3.68
C GLN A 278 -25.66 2.14 -4.45
N MET A 279 -24.52 2.58 -5.01
CA MET A 279 -23.59 1.70 -5.72
C MET A 279 -23.01 0.65 -4.77
N GLN A 280 -22.65 1.02 -3.55
CA GLN A 280 -22.16 0.10 -2.53
C GLN A 280 -23.23 -0.93 -2.13
N GLN A 281 -24.49 -0.50 -1.97
CA GLN A 281 -25.61 -1.41 -1.71
C GLN A 281 -25.84 -2.37 -2.88
N MET A 282 -25.74 -1.89 -4.12
CA MET A 282 -25.86 -2.72 -5.32
C MET A 282 -24.73 -3.75 -5.40
N GLN A 283 -23.50 -3.36 -5.06
CA GLN A 283 -22.35 -4.26 -5.02
C GLN A 283 -22.53 -5.35 -3.95
N GLN A 284 -23.02 -4.99 -2.76
CA GLN A 284 -23.35 -5.96 -1.70
C GLN A 284 -24.45 -6.93 -2.14
N MET A 285 -25.50 -6.42 -2.81
CA MET A 285 -26.56 -7.25 -3.36
C MET A 285 -26.03 -8.23 -4.41
N GLN A 286 -25.12 -7.79 -5.27
CA GLN A 286 -24.48 -8.64 -6.27
C GLN A 286 -23.61 -9.73 -5.64
N GLN A 287 -22.85 -9.40 -4.59
CA GLN A 287 -22.08 -10.39 -3.83
C GLN A 287 -22.99 -11.41 -3.13
N MET A 288 -24.10 -10.96 -2.54
CA MET A 288 -25.09 -11.84 -1.93
C MET A 288 -25.70 -12.80 -2.97
N GLN A 289 -25.99 -12.30 -4.17
CA GLN A 289 -26.50 -13.14 -5.26
C GLN A 289 -25.46 -14.19 -5.71
N GLN A 290 -24.19 -13.82 -5.82
CA GLN A 290 -23.11 -14.76 -6.13
C GLN A 290 -22.94 -15.82 -5.03
N MET A 291 -23.01 -15.42 -3.77
CA MET A 291 -22.95 -16.34 -2.63
C MET A 291 -24.12 -17.33 -2.65
N GLN A 292 -25.33 -16.87 -2.99
CA GLN A 292 -26.49 -17.74 -3.13
C GLN A 292 -26.32 -18.75 -4.27
N GLN A 293 -25.77 -18.34 -5.42
CA GLN A 293 -25.45 -19.26 -6.53
C GLN A 293 -24.38 -20.28 -6.12
N MET A 294 -23.34 -19.84 -5.41
CA MET A 294 -22.30 -20.74 -4.90
C MET A 294 -22.88 -21.77 -3.92
N GLN A 295 -23.79 -21.36 -3.05
CA GLN A 295 -24.46 -22.27 -2.12
C GLN A 295 -25.31 -23.32 -2.86
N GLN A 296 -26.05 -22.91 -3.90
CA GLN A 296 -26.80 -23.85 -4.74
C GLN A 296 -25.87 -24.84 -5.47
N MET A 297 -24.75 -24.35 -6.00
CA MET A 297 -23.76 -25.20 -6.66
C MET A 297 -23.17 -26.23 -5.68
N GLN A 298 -22.85 -25.82 -4.45
CA GLN A 298 -22.34 -26.70 -3.42
C GLN A 298 -23.37 -27.78 -3.02
N GLN A 299 -24.64 -27.42 -2.87
CA GLN A 299 -25.72 -28.38 -2.61
C GLN A 299 -25.87 -29.39 -3.75
N MET A 300 -25.80 -28.92 -5.00
CA MET A 300 -25.85 -29.79 -6.18
C MET A 300 -24.68 -30.77 -6.19
N GLN A 301 -23.47 -30.32 -5.87
CA GLN A 301 -22.28 -31.17 -5.80
C GLN A 301 -22.40 -32.23 -4.70
N GLN A 302 -22.88 -31.85 -3.51
CA GLN A 302 -23.14 -32.80 -2.43
C GLN A 302 -24.18 -33.85 -2.84
N GLN A 303 -25.25 -33.44 -3.52
CA GLN A 303 -26.26 -34.38 -4.03
C GLN A 303 -25.68 -35.34 -5.08
N GLN A 304 -24.77 -34.88 -5.93
CA GLN A 304 -24.06 -35.75 -6.87
C GLN A 304 -23.16 -36.76 -6.15
N GLN A 305 -22.41 -36.34 -5.13
CA GLN A 305 -21.57 -37.24 -4.32
C GLN A 305 -22.41 -38.27 -3.55
N GLN A 306 -23.56 -37.86 -3.00
CA GLN A 306 -24.51 -38.78 -2.37
C GLN A 306 -25.02 -39.81 -3.36
N ARG A 307 -25.41 -39.38 -4.58
CA ARG A 307 -25.85 -40.29 -5.64
C ARG A 307 -24.74 -41.27 -6.03
N GLN A 308 -23.50 -40.81 -6.20
CA GLN A 308 -22.38 -41.68 -6.52
C GLN A 308 -22.12 -42.70 -5.40
N THR A 309 -22.15 -42.27 -4.15
CA THR A 309 -22.02 -43.16 -2.98
C THR A 309 -23.15 -44.20 -2.93
N GLN A 310 -24.38 -43.79 -3.24
CA GLN A 310 -25.54 -44.69 -3.30
C GLN A 310 -25.39 -45.71 -4.43
N ILE A 311 -24.95 -45.27 -5.62
CA ILE A 311 -24.65 -46.14 -6.76
C ILE A 311 -23.55 -47.15 -6.38
N ALA A 312 -22.46 -46.71 -5.77
CA ALA A 312 -21.35 -47.57 -5.34
C ALA A 312 -21.81 -48.59 -4.27
N SER A 313 -22.63 -48.16 -3.30
CA SER A 313 -23.22 -49.02 -2.27
C SER A 313 -24.13 -50.09 -2.88
N ASN A 314 -25.04 -49.69 -3.78
CA ASN A 314 -25.93 -50.60 -4.49
C ASN A 314 -25.13 -51.62 -5.32
N TYR A 315 -24.08 -51.16 -6.02
CA TYR A 315 -23.21 -52.04 -6.80
C TYR A 315 -22.48 -53.06 -5.93
N LYS A 316 -21.95 -52.64 -4.78
CA LYS A 316 -21.31 -53.52 -3.81
C LYS A 316 -22.29 -54.58 -3.28
N ALA A 317 -23.52 -54.18 -2.93
CA ALA A 317 -24.55 -55.10 -2.46
C ALA A 317 -24.94 -56.15 -3.51
N VAL A 318 -25.09 -55.74 -4.78
CA VAL A 318 -25.35 -56.66 -5.90
C VAL A 318 -24.18 -57.63 -6.10
N THR A 319 -22.95 -57.12 -6.07
CA THR A 319 -21.73 -57.94 -6.24
C THR A 319 -21.58 -58.96 -5.10
N ASP A 320 -21.81 -58.55 -3.86
CA ASP A 320 -21.75 -59.43 -2.68
C ASP A 320 -22.84 -60.53 -2.77
N ARG A 321 -24.05 -60.19 -3.24
CA ARG A 321 -25.12 -61.17 -3.50
C ARG A 321 -24.74 -62.19 -4.57
N ILE A 322 -24.14 -61.72 -5.68
CA ILE A 322 -23.64 -62.61 -6.75
C ILE A 322 -22.55 -63.55 -6.23
N LYS A 323 -21.60 -63.03 -5.42
CA LYS A 323 -20.56 -63.85 -4.79
C LYS A 323 -21.14 -64.95 -3.91
N GLN A 324 -22.16 -64.62 -3.11
CA GLN A 324 -22.84 -65.57 -2.22
C GLN A 324 -23.53 -66.70 -3.00
N GLU A 325 -24.28 -66.36 -4.05
CA GLU A 325 -24.94 -67.33 -4.93
C GLU A 325 -23.92 -68.25 -5.64
N LEU A 326 -22.83 -67.69 -6.16
CA LEU A 326 -21.75 -68.48 -6.78
C LEU A 326 -21.11 -69.46 -5.79
N THR A 327 -20.90 -69.03 -4.55
CA THR A 327 -20.34 -69.88 -3.48
C THR A 327 -21.31 -71.00 -3.11
N ALA A 328 -22.61 -70.70 -3.03
CA ALA A 328 -23.65 -71.70 -2.75
C ALA A 328 -23.72 -72.76 -3.86
N LEU A 329 -23.63 -72.34 -5.13
CA LEU A 329 -23.62 -73.24 -6.29
C LEU A 329 -22.35 -74.12 -6.34
N ALA A 330 -21.18 -73.56 -6.02
CA ALA A 330 -19.94 -74.34 -5.95
C ALA A 330 -20.02 -75.47 -4.91
N LYS A 331 -20.73 -75.23 -3.78
CA LYS A 331 -20.97 -76.23 -2.73
C LYS A 331 -21.99 -77.31 -3.13
N ALA A 332 -22.89 -77.04 -4.09
CA ALA A 332 -23.94 -77.97 -4.50
C ALA A 332 -23.46 -79.14 -5.40
N GLY A 333 -22.20 -79.14 -5.86
CA GLY A 333 -21.60 -80.25 -6.62
C GLY A 333 -21.95 -80.30 -8.12
N GLN A 334 -21.10 -80.98 -8.91
CA GLN A 334 -21.10 -80.98 -10.40
C GLN A 334 -22.24 -81.76 -11.09
N ALA A 335 -23.14 -82.42 -10.36
CA ALA A 335 -24.05 -83.42 -10.94
C ALA A 335 -25.27 -82.87 -11.73
N GLY A 336 -25.36 -81.55 -11.96
CA GLY A 336 -26.47 -80.92 -12.69
C GLY A 336 -26.09 -79.80 -13.66
N TYR A 337 -24.84 -79.76 -14.13
CA TYR A 337 -24.23 -78.54 -14.70
C TYR A 337 -24.82 -78.06 -16.05
N GLN A 338 -25.44 -78.94 -16.85
CA GLN A 338 -25.97 -78.55 -18.16
C GLN A 338 -27.47 -78.21 -18.17
N LYS A 339 -28.29 -78.79 -17.28
CA LYS A 339 -29.74 -78.54 -17.27
C LYS A 339 -30.14 -77.22 -16.61
N ASN A 340 -29.18 -76.51 -16.02
CA ASN A 340 -29.42 -75.36 -15.14
C ASN A 340 -28.87 -74.03 -15.67
N MET A 341 -28.38 -73.98 -16.92
CA MET A 341 -27.68 -72.79 -17.44
C MET A 341 -28.63 -71.67 -17.86
N GLU A 342 -29.81 -72.01 -18.39
CA GLU A 342 -30.86 -71.02 -18.68
C GLU A 342 -31.49 -70.48 -17.40
N GLU A 343 -31.73 -71.34 -16.41
CA GLU A 343 -32.21 -70.92 -15.09
C GLU A 343 -31.17 -70.05 -14.37
N TRP A 344 -29.88 -70.34 -14.54
CA TRP A 344 -28.79 -69.51 -14.03
C TRP A 344 -28.74 -68.14 -14.71
N ASN A 345 -28.82 -68.08 -16.04
CA ASN A 345 -28.87 -66.81 -16.77
C ASN A 345 -30.10 -65.98 -16.38
N TYR A 346 -31.25 -66.64 -16.18
CA TYR A 346 -32.48 -65.99 -15.74
C TYR A 346 -32.39 -65.47 -14.30
N ARG A 347 -31.81 -66.26 -13.37
CA ARG A 347 -31.57 -65.82 -11.98
C ARG A 347 -30.53 -64.70 -11.89
N LEU A 348 -29.49 -64.73 -12.74
CA LEU A 348 -28.49 -63.66 -12.83
C LEU A 348 -29.13 -62.37 -13.38
N TYR A 349 -30.02 -62.48 -14.35
CA TYR A 349 -30.80 -61.37 -14.87
C TYR A 349 -31.72 -60.76 -13.80
N GLN A 350 -32.45 -61.58 -13.04
CA GLN A 350 -33.27 -61.11 -11.92
C GLN A 350 -32.43 -60.49 -10.79
N ALA A 351 -31.29 -61.09 -10.43
CA ALA A 351 -30.40 -60.58 -9.39
C ALA A 351 -29.71 -59.25 -9.77
N SER A 352 -29.51 -59.00 -11.07
CA SER A 352 -28.99 -57.73 -11.61
C SER A 352 -30.04 -56.61 -11.70
N GLY A 353 -31.30 -56.89 -11.34
CA GLY A 353 -32.40 -55.95 -11.52
C GLY A 353 -32.69 -55.63 -13.00
N GLY A 354 -32.36 -56.54 -13.92
CA GLY A 354 -32.56 -56.35 -15.36
C GLY A 354 -31.46 -55.56 -16.08
N ASN A 355 -30.29 -55.32 -15.47
CA ASN A 355 -29.18 -54.59 -16.09
C ASN A 355 -28.42 -55.46 -17.11
N ILE A 356 -28.92 -55.47 -18.36
CA ILE A 356 -28.42 -56.30 -19.47
C ILE A 356 -26.90 -56.12 -19.73
N PRO A 357 -26.34 -54.89 -19.75
CA PRO A 357 -24.89 -54.70 -19.91
C PRO A 357 -24.03 -55.41 -18.86
N LEU A 358 -24.44 -55.37 -17.58
CA LEU A 358 -23.72 -56.04 -16.49
C LEU A 358 -23.78 -57.57 -16.64
N VAL A 359 -24.95 -58.11 -16.99
CA VAL A 359 -25.15 -59.53 -17.25
C VAL A 359 -24.27 -59.99 -18.41
N MET A 360 -24.22 -59.24 -19.52
CA MET A 360 -23.42 -59.57 -20.69
C MET A 360 -21.92 -59.52 -20.42
N ALA A 361 -21.44 -58.54 -19.64
CA ALA A 361 -20.04 -58.45 -19.24
C ALA A 361 -19.61 -59.65 -18.38
N ILE A 362 -20.44 -60.07 -17.42
CA ILE A 362 -20.19 -61.26 -16.59
C ILE A 362 -20.17 -62.53 -17.43
N VAL A 363 -21.12 -62.69 -18.36
CA VAL A 363 -21.20 -63.84 -19.28
C VAL A 363 -19.99 -63.90 -20.21
N GLN A 364 -19.58 -62.78 -20.80
CA GLN A 364 -18.40 -62.70 -21.67
C GLN A 364 -17.10 -62.99 -20.91
N SER A 365 -16.94 -62.42 -19.72
CA SER A 365 -15.74 -62.67 -18.90
C SER A 365 -15.64 -64.14 -18.48
N ARG A 366 -16.77 -64.81 -18.22
CA ARG A 366 -16.81 -66.26 -17.93
C ARG A 366 -16.52 -67.11 -19.17
N ARG A 367 -16.99 -66.70 -20.35
CA ARG A 367 -16.68 -67.36 -21.64
C ARG A 367 -15.18 -67.34 -21.91
N ASN A 368 -14.53 -66.22 -21.64
CA ASN A 368 -13.09 -66.05 -21.76
C ASN A 368 -12.31 -66.90 -20.73
N ALA A 369 -12.82 -67.04 -19.49
CA ALA A 369 -12.18 -67.89 -18.48
C ALA A 369 -12.26 -69.39 -18.82
N ASN A 370 -13.39 -69.85 -19.36
CA ASN A 370 -13.54 -71.24 -19.82
C ASN A 370 -12.66 -71.57 -21.04
N LEU A 371 -12.22 -70.57 -21.81
CA LEU A 371 -11.25 -70.75 -22.90
C LEU A 371 -9.82 -70.96 -22.37
N THR A 372 -9.51 -70.54 -21.14
CA THR A 372 -8.15 -70.62 -20.57
C THR A 372 -7.93 -71.87 -19.72
N THR A 373 -8.98 -72.55 -19.26
CA THR A 373 -8.88 -73.78 -18.45
C THR A 373 -9.08 -75.04 -19.30
N THR A 374 -8.09 -75.36 -20.14
CA THR A 374 -7.97 -76.69 -20.78
C THR A 374 -6.68 -77.41 -20.39
N THR A 375 -6.15 -77.12 -19.20
CA THR A 375 -4.99 -77.82 -18.65
C THR A 375 -5.28 -78.25 -17.22
N THR A 376 -5.36 -79.57 -17.03
CA THR A 376 -5.57 -80.26 -15.76
C THR A 376 -4.44 -79.99 -14.77
N THR A 377 -4.73 -79.31 -13.67
CA THR A 377 -3.96 -79.41 -12.41
C THR A 377 -4.80 -78.86 -11.23
N PRO A 378 -4.70 -79.42 -10.01
CA PRO A 378 -5.57 -79.08 -8.90
C PRO A 378 -5.05 -77.85 -8.16
N ALA A 379 -5.40 -76.65 -8.65
CA ALA A 379 -5.18 -75.39 -7.94
C ALA A 379 -6.37 -74.41 -8.15
N ALA A 380 -7.58 -74.95 -8.29
CA ALA A 380 -8.76 -74.20 -8.73
C ALA A 380 -9.42 -73.30 -7.66
N THR A 381 -8.99 -73.38 -6.39
CA THR A 381 -9.67 -72.65 -5.31
C THR A 381 -9.16 -71.21 -5.12
N ALA A 382 -7.95 -70.88 -5.58
CA ALA A 382 -7.37 -69.53 -5.46
C ALA A 382 -7.72 -68.60 -6.63
N ALA A 383 -7.96 -69.14 -7.83
CA ALA A 383 -8.24 -68.36 -9.04
C ALA A 383 -9.65 -67.74 -9.05
N THR A 384 -10.60 -68.34 -8.35
CA THR A 384 -11.99 -67.85 -8.31
C THR A 384 -12.12 -66.56 -7.50
N THR A 385 -11.27 -66.34 -6.48
CA THR A 385 -11.33 -65.15 -5.61
C THR A 385 -10.63 -63.93 -6.22
N SER A 386 -9.56 -64.10 -7.01
CA SER A 386 -8.89 -62.98 -7.71
C SER A 386 -9.69 -62.50 -8.92
N PHE A 387 -10.46 -63.38 -9.57
CA PHE A 387 -11.26 -63.08 -10.75
C PHE A 387 -12.44 -62.14 -10.48
N VAL A 388 -13.15 -62.31 -9.35
CA VAL A 388 -14.27 -61.41 -9.00
C VAL A 388 -13.80 -59.99 -8.65
N ASN A 389 -12.55 -59.84 -8.19
CA ASN A 389 -11.98 -58.53 -7.90
C ASN A 389 -11.62 -57.76 -9.18
N ASN A 390 -11.20 -58.46 -10.26
CA ASN A 390 -10.89 -57.81 -11.55
C ASN A 390 -12.13 -57.42 -12.36
N ALA A 391 -13.19 -58.24 -12.37
CA ALA A 391 -14.44 -57.89 -13.05
C ALA A 391 -15.12 -56.63 -12.45
N SER A 392 -14.97 -56.42 -11.13
CA SER A 392 -15.43 -55.19 -10.47
C SER A 392 -14.71 -53.92 -10.93
N ALA A 393 -13.43 -54.00 -11.29
CA ALA A 393 -12.65 -52.83 -11.70
C ALA A 393 -13.03 -52.34 -13.12
N THR A 394 -13.31 -53.27 -14.04
CA THR A 394 -13.65 -52.93 -15.43
C THR A 394 -15.04 -52.30 -15.57
N VAL A 395 -16.01 -52.69 -14.73
CA VAL A 395 -17.36 -52.10 -14.74
C VAL A 395 -17.38 -50.70 -14.12
N MET A 396 -16.55 -50.44 -13.10
CA MET A 396 -16.40 -49.10 -12.49
C MET A 396 -15.87 -48.06 -13.49
N ALA A 397 -15.00 -48.46 -14.42
CA ALA A 397 -14.48 -47.58 -15.47
C ALA A 397 -15.50 -47.24 -16.56
N ALA A 398 -16.50 -48.09 -16.79
CA ALA A 398 -17.52 -47.88 -17.83
C ALA A 398 -18.67 -46.93 -17.41
N PHE A 399 -18.88 -46.73 -16.09
CA PHE A 399 -19.92 -45.85 -15.54
C PHE A 399 -19.43 -44.46 -15.10
N ALA A 400 -18.10 -44.27 -15.02
CA ALA A 400 -17.50 -42.94 -14.95
C ALA A 400 -17.60 -42.28 -16.33
N GLY A 401 -18.77 -41.70 -16.65
CA GLY A 401 -19.00 -41.02 -17.92
C GLY A 401 -17.90 -39.98 -18.23
N PRO A 402 -17.64 -39.68 -19.52
CA PRO A 402 -16.57 -38.77 -19.89
C PRO A 402 -16.81 -37.36 -19.33
N PRO A 403 -15.74 -36.62 -18.96
CA PRO A 403 -15.88 -35.26 -18.47
C PRO A 403 -16.47 -34.37 -19.58
N SER A 404 -17.59 -33.73 -19.28
CA SER A 404 -18.29 -32.80 -20.17
C SER A 404 -17.43 -31.57 -20.43
N ALA A 405 -16.83 -31.49 -21.61
CA ALA A 405 -16.15 -30.31 -22.11
C ALA A 405 -17.18 -29.26 -22.55
N GLN A 406 -17.30 -28.18 -21.79
CA GLN A 406 -17.94 -26.95 -22.26
C GLN A 406 -17.01 -26.26 -23.28
N LYS A 407 -17.50 -26.07 -24.50
CA LYS A 407 -16.90 -25.15 -25.48
C LYS A 407 -17.36 -23.74 -25.14
N GLU A 408 -16.45 -22.88 -24.72
CA GLU A 408 -16.65 -21.43 -24.78
C GLU A 408 -16.18 -20.91 -26.14
N ASP A 409 -17.11 -20.35 -26.91
CA ASP A 409 -16.83 -19.50 -28.06
C ASP A 409 -16.29 -18.15 -27.56
N LYS A 410 -15.11 -17.76 -28.03
CA LYS A 410 -14.63 -16.37 -27.98
C LYS A 410 -14.28 -15.89 -29.38
N ALA A 411 -15.24 -15.20 -29.98
CA ALA A 411 -15.04 -14.39 -31.17
C ALA A 411 -14.52 -12.99 -30.76
N GLN A 412 -13.37 -12.65 -31.32
CA GLN A 412 -12.97 -11.37 -31.92
C GLN A 412 -13.63 -10.08 -31.39
N THR A 413 -12.82 -9.17 -30.84
CA THR A 413 -12.89 -7.74 -31.19
C THR A 413 -11.48 -7.15 -31.10
N ALA A 414 -10.91 -6.85 -32.27
CA ALA A 414 -9.73 -6.02 -32.43
C ALA A 414 -10.11 -4.87 -33.37
N GLN A 415 -10.14 -3.65 -32.85
CA GLN A 415 -10.10 -2.39 -33.61
C GLN A 415 -9.15 -1.47 -32.84
N LYS A 416 -7.97 -1.21 -33.42
CA LYS A 416 -7.60 0.07 -34.05
C LYS A 416 -7.69 1.26 -33.09
N ASN A 417 -6.53 1.84 -32.78
CA ASN A 417 -6.35 3.29 -32.90
C ASN A 417 -4.86 3.65 -33.10
N GLU A 418 -4.65 4.45 -34.14
CA GLU A 418 -3.45 5.16 -34.58
C GLU A 418 -2.92 6.10 -33.48
N VAL A 419 -1.62 6.11 -33.21
CA VAL A 419 -0.60 7.02 -33.78
C VAL A 419 -1.05 8.49 -33.82
N VAL A 420 -0.64 9.24 -32.78
CA VAL A 420 -0.39 10.69 -32.89
C VAL A 420 0.98 10.96 -32.28
N ALA A 421 1.91 11.35 -33.14
CA ALA A 421 3.21 11.89 -32.78
C ALA A 421 3.03 13.32 -32.24
N GLY A 422 3.64 13.60 -31.09
CA GLY A 422 3.68 14.90 -30.44
C GLY A 422 5.10 15.22 -30.00
N GLN A 423 5.54 16.42 -30.36
CA GLN A 423 6.90 16.94 -30.37
C GLN A 423 7.59 17.00 -29.01
N ALA A 424 8.92 16.76 -29.03
CA ALA A 424 9.83 17.00 -27.93
C ALA A 424 10.27 18.47 -27.89
N ASP A 425 10.33 19.02 -26.67
CA ASP A 425 10.76 20.39 -26.36
C ASP A 425 12.07 20.30 -25.55
N PRO A 426 13.19 20.94 -25.97
CA PRO A 426 14.49 20.79 -25.33
C PRO A 426 14.84 22.05 -24.53
N GLU A 427 14.49 22.12 -23.24
CA GLU A 427 15.08 23.14 -22.36
C GLU A 427 14.93 22.78 -20.88
N LYS A 428 16.03 22.29 -20.28
CA LYS A 428 16.49 22.61 -18.90
C LYS A 428 17.65 21.70 -18.50
N GLU A 429 18.84 22.12 -18.87
CA GLU A 429 20.09 21.68 -18.25
C GLU A 429 20.55 22.81 -17.31
N LYS A 430 20.39 22.63 -16.00
CA LYS A 430 20.99 23.51 -14.97
C LYS A 430 21.81 22.67 -14.00
N LYS A 431 22.96 23.24 -13.66
CA LYS A 431 24.21 22.63 -13.18
C LYS A 431 24.16 21.97 -11.78
N PRO A 432 25.05 20.99 -11.49
CA PRO A 432 25.23 20.35 -10.17
C PRO A 432 26.00 21.15 -9.10
N GLU A 433 26.46 22.37 -9.36
CA GLU A 433 27.41 23.09 -8.48
C GLU A 433 26.78 23.68 -7.20
N GLU A 434 25.47 23.98 -7.19
CA GLU A 434 24.80 24.58 -6.01
C GLU A 434 24.53 23.56 -4.89
N GLN A 435 24.40 22.27 -5.22
CA GLN A 435 24.07 21.22 -4.26
C GLN A 435 25.29 20.74 -3.45
N GLN A 436 26.50 20.92 -3.98
CA GLN A 436 27.74 20.63 -3.25
C GLN A 436 28.08 21.69 -2.21
N GLN A 437 27.73 22.96 -2.45
CA GLN A 437 27.98 24.05 -1.50
C GLN A 437 27.10 23.92 -0.26
N GLN A 438 25.83 23.53 -0.45
CA GLN A 438 24.87 23.36 0.65
C GLN A 438 25.24 22.20 1.59
N ASN A 439 25.76 21.10 1.04
CA ASN A 439 26.19 19.97 1.85
C ASN A 439 27.46 20.26 2.68
N GLN A 440 28.37 21.11 2.18
CA GLN A 440 29.58 21.50 2.93
C GLN A 440 29.26 22.43 4.11
N ASP A 441 28.24 23.27 3.99
CA ASP A 441 27.83 24.18 5.05
C ASP A 441 27.06 23.45 6.17
N GLU A 442 26.28 22.40 5.84
CA GLU A 442 25.63 21.54 6.84
C GLU A 442 26.64 20.71 7.64
N GLU A 443 27.69 20.18 6.99
CA GLU A 443 28.74 19.40 7.66
C GLU A 443 29.58 20.27 8.61
N ARG A 444 29.86 21.53 8.23
CA ARG A 444 30.49 22.53 9.12
C ARG A 444 29.60 22.88 10.32
N GLY A 445 28.29 22.93 10.12
CA GLY A 445 27.31 23.17 11.19
C GLY A 445 27.27 22.04 12.23
N MET A 446 27.30 20.78 11.78
CA MET A 446 27.32 19.62 12.70
C MET A 446 28.64 19.51 13.46
N LYS A 447 29.77 19.85 12.85
CA LYS A 447 31.08 19.79 13.52
C LYS A 447 31.19 20.79 14.67
N ARG A 448 30.68 22.02 14.49
CA ARG A 448 30.62 23.02 15.57
C ARG A 448 29.70 22.63 16.73
N LYS A 449 28.61 21.90 16.45
CA LYS A 449 27.71 21.41 17.50
C LYS A 449 28.31 20.30 18.36
N ARG A 450 29.24 19.50 17.81
CA ARG A 450 29.96 18.48 18.60
C ARG A 450 31.02 19.13 19.48
N GLU A 451 31.78 20.08 18.96
CA GLU A 451 32.80 20.80 19.74
C GLU A 451 32.19 21.56 20.94
N LEU A 452 31.01 22.17 20.78
CA LEU A 452 30.31 22.84 21.89
C LEU A 452 29.76 21.88 22.96
N HIS A 453 29.52 20.61 22.62
CA HIS A 453 28.97 19.64 23.57
C HIS A 453 30.07 18.97 24.42
N ASP A 454 31.30 18.96 23.92
CA ASP A 454 32.47 18.48 24.65
C ASP A 454 32.98 19.54 25.66
N ASP A 455 32.90 20.83 25.32
CA ASP A 455 33.26 21.93 26.25
C ASP A 455 32.29 22.02 27.46
N GLU A 456 31.01 21.68 27.30
CA GLU A 456 30.04 21.64 28.41
C GLU A 456 30.23 20.42 29.34
N ALA A 457 30.89 19.37 28.87
CA ALA A 457 31.20 18.20 29.70
C ALA A 457 32.36 18.50 30.66
N ASP A 458 33.38 19.20 30.17
CA ASP A 458 34.54 19.60 30.97
C ASP A 458 34.19 20.65 32.04
N GLU A 459 33.21 21.54 31.79
CA GLU A 459 32.78 22.52 32.80
C GLU A 459 31.95 21.91 33.93
N ARG A 460 31.36 20.72 33.73
CA ARG A 460 30.61 19.99 34.78
C ARG A 460 31.51 19.21 35.72
N ASP A 461 32.66 18.74 35.24
CA ASP A 461 33.64 18.04 36.09
C ASP A 461 34.53 19.02 36.87
N ALA A 462 34.66 20.27 36.43
CA ALA A 462 35.33 21.33 37.21
C ALA A 462 34.51 21.88 38.39
N LYS A 463 33.22 21.53 38.50
CA LYS A 463 32.28 22.00 39.56
C LYS A 463 31.92 20.92 40.59
N LYS A 464 32.55 19.75 40.54
CA LYS A 464 32.51 18.71 41.59
C LYS A 464 33.88 18.60 42.25
#